data_AF-A0A1C0UY55-F1
#
_entry.id   AF-A0A1C0UY55-F1
#
_cell.length_a   1.000
_cell.length_b   1.000
_cell.length_c   1.000
_cell.angle_alpha   90.00
_cell.angle_beta   90.00
_cell.angle_gamma   90.00
#
_symmetry.space_group_name_H-M   'P 1'
#
loop_
_entity.id
_entity.type
_entity.pdbx_description
1 polymer ?
#
loop_
_entity_poly.entity_id
_entity_poly.type
_entity_poly.pdbx_seq_one_letter_code
_entity_poly.pdbx_strand_id
1 'polypeptide(L)'
;MVHTTSPLAADLPGKSYTVPNYWQIQQRLCSLIDNYVADKQLQERLEDLPKQFTHPQPRPWKPIDWQAINHSQIIGIKPDVFLSVLIGAMDTEAPIRGYTQTSRQYLEKLHPQMGQFVGGTVNEAGELQEIGLWEKEERQHTPALMKIYTQLTGEKITPKHRIVRGYIPTDDPHEDLYRHGLHRVATEYGATCLYLWLMAHTTGALQDVLEELAKDEINHMTKFWGFGVWTFPDTGLIRITTTLIKTRSQNYERNNLMRTLRRMMNTLNWNAWTPTNKATLLFTFTYTMQRLWKWHNSLTPEYLHNLFAS
;
A
#
# COMPACT_ATOMS: atom_id res chain seq x y z
N MET A 1 45.80 19.89 -6.74
CA MET A 1 44.43 20.06 -6.22
C MET A 1 43.92 18.68 -5.81
N VAL A 2 43.82 18.43 -4.51
CA VAL A 2 43.22 17.20 -3.99
C VAL A 2 41.71 17.43 -3.98
N HIS A 3 40.98 16.73 -4.85
CA HIS A 3 39.52 16.68 -4.76
C HIS A 3 39.15 15.86 -3.52
N THR A 4 39.05 16.53 -2.38
CA THR A 4 38.38 15.98 -1.20
C THR A 4 36.89 15.89 -1.52
N THR A 5 36.45 14.74 -2.03
CA THR A 5 35.03 14.38 -2.06
C THR A 5 34.61 14.15 -0.62
N SER A 6 33.92 15.12 0.00
CA SER A 6 33.24 14.90 1.28
C SER A 6 32.40 13.62 1.20
N PRO A 7 32.41 12.75 2.23
CA PRO A 7 31.60 11.55 2.22
C PRO A 7 30.12 11.93 2.08
N LEU A 8 29.44 11.29 1.13
CA LEU A 8 28.00 11.45 0.94
C LEU A 8 27.28 11.11 2.25
N ALA A 9 26.40 12.00 2.71
CA ALA A 9 25.56 11.74 3.88
C ALA A 9 24.71 10.48 3.64
N ALA A 10 24.51 9.67 4.67
CA ALA A 10 23.65 8.50 4.60
C ALA A 10 22.19 8.88 4.90
N ASP A 11 21.25 8.25 4.21
CA ASP A 11 19.79 8.30 4.44
C ASP A 11 19.20 6.88 4.50
N LEU A 12 17.87 6.72 4.58
CA LEU A 12 17.24 5.40 4.80
C LEU A 12 17.67 4.31 3.79
N PRO A 13 17.83 4.62 2.48
CA PRO A 13 18.30 3.66 1.48
C PRO A 13 19.82 3.50 1.40
N GLY A 14 20.58 4.07 2.34
CA GLY A 14 22.05 4.03 2.36
C GLY A 14 22.67 5.35 1.90
N LYS A 15 23.38 5.36 0.77
CA LYS A 15 24.07 6.58 0.30
C LYS A 15 23.07 7.59 -0.29
N SER A 16 23.13 8.83 0.18
CA SER A 16 22.34 9.93 -0.37
C SER A 16 23.05 10.58 -1.55
N TYR A 17 22.30 10.89 -2.60
CA TYR A 17 22.79 11.53 -3.81
C TYR A 17 21.88 12.73 -4.11
N THR A 18 22.47 13.89 -4.38
CA THR A 18 21.70 15.09 -4.76
C THR A 18 21.10 14.96 -6.16
N VAL A 19 21.82 14.31 -7.07
CA VAL A 19 21.37 14.05 -8.45
C VAL A 19 21.65 12.58 -8.77
N PRO A 20 20.83 11.64 -8.28
CA PRO A 20 21.03 10.22 -8.52
C PRO A 20 20.79 9.86 -9.99
N ASN A 21 21.66 9.02 -10.55
CA ASN A 21 21.42 8.37 -11.82
C ASN A 21 20.53 7.11 -11.65
N TYR A 22 20.15 6.49 -12.76
CA TYR A 22 19.31 5.30 -12.79
C TYR A 22 19.79 4.18 -11.84
N TRP A 23 21.09 3.85 -11.89
CA TRP A 23 21.67 2.77 -11.10
C TRP A 23 21.66 3.10 -9.60
N GLN A 24 21.89 4.36 -9.25
CA GLN A 24 21.84 4.82 -7.87
C GLN A 24 20.40 4.75 -7.32
N ILE A 25 19.39 5.14 -8.11
CA ILE A 25 17.98 4.93 -7.73
C ILE A 25 17.66 3.44 -7.57
N GLN A 26 18.11 2.60 -8.50
CA GLN A 26 17.87 1.16 -8.42
C GLN A 26 18.50 0.54 -7.17
N GLN A 27 19.72 0.95 -6.79
CA GLN A 27 20.36 0.52 -5.54
C GLN A 27 19.58 0.96 -4.30
N ARG A 28 19.09 2.22 -4.28
CA ARG A 28 18.23 2.72 -3.20
C ARG A 28 16.95 1.88 -3.09
N LEU A 29 16.32 1.56 -4.22
CA LEU A 29 15.13 0.69 -4.26
C LEU A 29 15.42 -0.71 -3.73
N CYS A 30 16.51 -1.35 -4.15
CA CYS A 30 16.89 -2.66 -3.61
C CYS A 30 17.05 -2.59 -2.09
N SER A 31 17.80 -1.61 -1.58
CA SER A 31 18.00 -1.46 -0.12
C SER A 31 16.68 -1.26 0.62
N LEU A 32 15.78 -0.43 0.09
CA LEU A 32 14.47 -0.21 0.70
C LEU A 32 13.63 -1.49 0.70
N ILE A 33 13.52 -2.16 -0.45
CA ILE A 33 12.70 -3.37 -0.59
C ILE A 33 13.25 -4.51 0.27
N ASP A 34 14.57 -4.72 0.27
CA ASP A 34 15.21 -5.75 1.10
C ASP A 34 15.06 -5.49 2.60
N ASN A 35 14.97 -4.22 3.02
CA ASN A 35 14.78 -3.85 4.41
C ASN A 35 13.31 -3.94 4.83
N TYR A 36 12.38 -3.32 4.09
CA TYR A 36 10.99 -3.17 4.51
C TYR A 36 10.09 -4.35 4.13
N VAL A 37 10.44 -5.08 3.07
CA VAL A 37 9.74 -6.27 2.55
C VAL A 37 10.55 -7.53 2.85
N ALA A 38 11.31 -7.51 3.95
CA ALA A 38 12.02 -8.67 4.46
C ALA A 38 11.05 -9.72 5.03
N ASP A 39 11.31 -10.99 4.75
CA ASP A 39 10.47 -12.13 5.16
C ASP A 39 10.14 -12.08 6.66
N LYS A 40 11.14 -11.74 7.51
CA LYS A 40 10.97 -11.57 8.96
C LYS A 40 9.94 -10.48 9.30
N GLN A 41 10.00 -9.32 8.66
CA GLN A 41 9.06 -8.23 8.95
C GLN A 41 7.65 -8.55 8.47
N LEU A 42 7.52 -9.20 7.30
CA LEU A 42 6.22 -9.66 6.80
C LEU A 42 5.63 -10.73 7.74
N GLN A 43 6.45 -11.66 8.21
CA GLN A 43 6.02 -12.66 9.18
C GLN A 43 5.56 -12.02 10.50
N GLU A 44 6.36 -11.13 11.10
CA GLU A 44 6.01 -10.43 12.35
C GLU A 44 4.68 -9.65 12.24
N ARG A 45 4.45 -8.96 11.11
CA ARG A 45 3.20 -8.23 10.84
C ARG A 45 2.00 -9.15 10.69
N LEU A 46 2.19 -10.33 10.10
CA LEU A 46 1.14 -11.33 9.98
C LEU A 46 0.80 -11.95 11.34
N GLU A 47 1.82 -12.30 12.13
CA GLU A 47 1.67 -12.85 13.48
C GLU A 47 1.00 -11.88 14.47
N ASP A 48 1.04 -10.58 14.19
CA ASP A 48 0.36 -9.56 14.98
C ASP A 48 -1.16 -9.47 14.69
N LEU A 49 -1.63 -9.96 13.54
CA LEU A 49 -3.04 -9.81 13.14
C LEU A 49 -4.03 -10.41 14.15
N PRO A 50 -3.87 -11.65 14.64
CA PRO A 50 -4.79 -12.20 15.65
C PRO A 50 -4.76 -11.42 16.97
N LYS A 51 -3.60 -10.86 17.35
CA LYS A 51 -3.48 -10.02 18.55
C LYS A 51 -4.29 -8.75 18.40
N GLN A 52 -4.29 -8.16 17.21
CA GLN A 52 -5.07 -6.96 16.91
C GLN A 52 -6.58 -7.19 16.84
N PHE A 53 -7.06 -8.43 16.63
CA PHE A 53 -8.48 -8.74 16.78
C PHE A 53 -8.96 -8.58 18.22
N THR A 54 -8.09 -8.87 19.19
CA THR A 54 -8.43 -8.76 20.63
C THR A 54 -8.04 -7.42 21.22
N HIS A 55 -6.91 -6.84 20.79
CA HIS A 55 -6.37 -5.60 21.31
C HIS A 55 -6.00 -4.66 20.16
N PRO A 56 -6.99 -4.07 19.48
CA PRO A 56 -6.74 -3.23 18.33
C PRO A 56 -6.04 -1.93 18.75
N GLN A 57 -4.78 -1.76 18.33
CA GLN A 57 -4.01 -0.53 18.57
C GLN A 57 -3.40 -0.04 17.26
N PRO A 58 -3.63 1.23 16.87
CA PRO A 58 -3.03 1.81 15.68
C PRO A 58 -1.53 1.92 15.88
N ARG A 59 -0.76 1.62 14.84
CA ARG A 59 0.69 1.82 14.88
C ARG A 59 0.99 3.30 15.13
N PRO A 60 1.78 3.66 16.16
CA PRO A 60 2.21 5.03 16.34
C PRO A 60 3.21 5.39 15.24
N TRP A 61 2.98 6.54 14.60
CA TRP A 61 3.96 7.10 13.69
C TRP A 61 5.13 7.70 14.47
N LYS A 62 6.34 7.60 13.93
CA LYS A 62 7.49 8.32 14.49
C LYS A 62 7.25 9.84 14.43
N PRO A 63 7.83 10.64 15.35
CA PRO A 63 7.78 12.10 15.23
C PRO A 63 8.38 12.58 13.90
N ILE A 64 7.67 13.46 13.20
CA ILE A 64 8.09 14.04 11.92
C ILE A 64 8.38 15.53 12.12
N ASP A 65 9.58 15.97 11.70
CA ASP A 65 9.86 17.39 11.56
C ASP A 65 9.25 17.96 10.27
N TRP A 66 7.97 18.34 10.38
CA TRP A 66 7.20 18.85 9.26
C TRP A 66 7.74 20.16 8.67
N GLN A 67 8.49 20.96 9.46
CA GLN A 67 9.02 22.25 9.01
C GLN A 67 10.33 22.08 8.21
N ALA A 68 11.01 20.93 8.37
CA ALA A 68 12.18 20.59 7.58
C ALA A 68 11.86 20.09 6.16
N ILE A 69 10.57 19.86 5.85
CA ILE A 69 10.16 19.40 4.52
C ILE A 69 10.35 20.51 3.50
N ASN A 70 11.12 20.24 2.44
CA ASN A 70 11.38 21.22 1.39
C ASN A 70 11.70 20.58 0.04
N HIS A 71 11.63 21.38 -1.02
CA HIS A 71 11.83 20.93 -2.40
C HIS A 71 13.17 20.26 -2.69
N SER A 72 14.26 20.62 -1.98
CA SER A 72 15.58 20.02 -2.23
C SER A 72 15.66 18.55 -1.83
N GLN A 73 14.67 18.06 -1.06
CA GLN A 73 14.55 16.67 -0.67
C GLN A 73 13.95 15.80 -1.77
N ILE A 74 13.47 16.37 -2.89
CA ILE A 74 13.02 15.60 -4.06
C ILE A 74 14.22 15.36 -4.97
N ILE A 75 14.59 14.10 -5.20
CA ILE A 75 15.79 13.71 -5.96
C ILE A 75 15.46 12.75 -7.11
N GLY A 76 16.18 12.89 -8.22
CA GLY A 76 16.08 11.96 -9.36
C GLY A 76 14.77 12.03 -10.15
N ILE A 77 13.79 12.81 -9.72
CA ILE A 77 12.56 13.11 -10.48
C ILE A 77 12.24 14.60 -10.46
N LYS A 78 11.47 15.06 -11.46
CA LYS A 78 11.01 16.45 -11.51
C LYS A 78 9.99 16.71 -10.39
N PRO A 79 10.07 17.84 -9.67
CA PRO A 79 9.10 18.19 -8.63
C PRO A 79 7.65 18.15 -9.08
N ASP A 80 7.32 18.64 -10.28
CA ASP A 80 5.94 18.62 -10.80
C ASP A 80 5.39 17.20 -10.98
N VAL A 81 6.27 16.25 -11.35
CA VAL A 81 5.90 14.84 -11.46
C VAL A 81 5.66 14.26 -10.07
N PHE A 82 6.54 14.55 -9.09
CA PHE A 82 6.36 14.15 -7.69
C PHE A 82 5.03 14.69 -7.12
N LEU A 83 4.75 15.97 -7.31
CA LEU A 83 3.51 16.60 -6.85
C LEU A 83 2.27 16.00 -7.53
N SER A 84 2.35 15.72 -8.84
CA SER A 84 1.27 15.02 -9.55
C SER A 84 0.99 13.63 -8.97
N VAL A 85 2.05 12.91 -8.56
CA VAL A 85 1.94 11.61 -7.89
C VAL A 85 1.28 11.74 -6.53
N LEU A 86 1.68 12.73 -5.71
CA LEU A 86 1.05 12.98 -4.42
C LEU A 86 -0.45 13.27 -4.56
N ILE A 87 -0.84 14.09 -5.54
CA ILE A 87 -2.25 14.35 -5.84
C ILE A 87 -2.98 13.05 -6.18
N GLY A 88 -2.37 12.22 -7.03
CA GLY A 88 -2.94 10.93 -7.41
C GLY A 88 -3.10 9.96 -6.25
N ALA A 89 -2.14 9.94 -5.31
CA ALA A 89 -2.21 9.17 -4.08
C ALA A 89 -3.34 9.70 -3.18
N MET A 90 -3.39 11.00 -2.91
CA MET A 90 -4.46 11.63 -2.11
C MET A 90 -5.87 11.31 -2.62
N ASP A 91 -6.09 11.42 -3.93
CA ASP A 91 -7.39 11.11 -4.54
C ASP A 91 -7.76 9.63 -4.41
N THR A 92 -6.76 8.76 -4.24
CA THR A 92 -6.95 7.32 -4.02
C THR A 92 -7.23 7.03 -2.56
N GLU A 93 -6.60 7.70 -1.61
CA GLU A 93 -6.83 7.49 -0.16
C GLU A 93 -8.13 8.14 0.36
N ALA A 94 -8.54 9.27 -0.23
CA ALA A 94 -9.57 10.13 0.36
C ALA A 94 -10.92 9.47 0.67
N PRO A 95 -11.46 8.50 -0.11
CA PRO A 95 -12.73 7.88 0.21
C PRO A 95 -12.56 6.61 1.09
N ILE A 96 -11.56 6.62 1.99
CA ILE A 96 -11.22 5.48 2.86
C ILE A 96 -12.42 4.87 3.58
N ARG A 97 -13.31 5.71 4.13
CA ARG A 97 -14.53 5.25 4.81
C ARG A 97 -15.36 4.32 3.93
N GLY A 98 -15.52 4.66 2.66
CA GLY A 98 -16.29 3.80 1.76
C GLY A 98 -15.57 2.48 1.51
N TYR A 99 -14.25 2.49 1.37
CA TYR A 99 -13.46 1.28 1.15
C TYR A 99 -13.47 0.34 2.36
N THR A 100 -13.41 0.89 3.58
CA THR A 100 -13.46 0.12 4.83
C THR A 100 -14.83 -0.49 5.03
N GLN A 101 -15.91 0.27 4.78
CA GLN A 101 -17.26 -0.25 4.90
C GLN A 101 -17.59 -1.31 3.84
N THR A 102 -17.21 -1.11 2.57
CA THR A 102 -17.39 -2.14 1.54
C THR A 102 -16.63 -3.42 1.93
N SER A 103 -15.39 -3.29 2.42
CA SER A 103 -14.60 -4.45 2.83
C SER A 103 -15.19 -5.18 4.03
N ARG A 104 -15.68 -4.44 5.03
CA ARG A 104 -16.43 -5.00 6.17
C ARG A 104 -17.63 -5.81 5.69
N GLN A 105 -18.43 -5.29 4.75
CA GLN A 105 -19.61 -5.98 4.24
C GLN A 105 -19.28 -7.30 3.53
N TYR A 106 -18.16 -7.40 2.80
CA TYR A 106 -17.69 -8.66 2.22
C TYR A 106 -17.20 -9.66 3.29
N LEU A 107 -16.67 -9.18 4.41
CA LEU A 107 -16.07 -10.01 5.46
C LEU A 107 -17.06 -10.45 6.54
N GLU A 108 -18.02 -9.59 6.91
CA GLU A 108 -18.83 -9.71 8.13
C GLU A 108 -19.53 -11.07 8.28
N LYS A 109 -20.02 -11.66 7.19
CA LYS A 109 -20.73 -12.94 7.22
C LYS A 109 -19.83 -14.15 7.41
N LEU A 110 -18.62 -14.13 6.83
CA LEU A 110 -17.72 -15.28 6.78
C LEU A 110 -16.62 -15.18 7.85
N HIS A 111 -16.13 -13.97 8.10
CA HIS A 111 -15.01 -13.67 8.98
C HIS A 111 -15.28 -12.37 9.75
N PRO A 112 -16.20 -12.40 10.72
CA PRO A 112 -16.66 -11.20 11.44
C PRO A 112 -15.53 -10.45 12.16
N GLN A 113 -14.55 -11.16 12.73
CA GLN A 113 -13.38 -10.54 13.37
C GLN A 113 -12.56 -9.69 12.40
N MET A 114 -12.30 -10.21 11.19
CA MET A 114 -11.60 -9.45 10.15
C MET A 114 -12.48 -8.30 9.63
N GLY A 115 -13.80 -8.50 9.53
CA GLY A 115 -14.75 -7.42 9.22
C GLY A 115 -14.67 -6.27 10.24
N GLN A 116 -14.66 -6.59 11.53
CA GLN A 116 -14.52 -5.63 12.62
C GLN A 116 -13.15 -4.94 12.59
N PHE A 117 -12.06 -5.69 12.38
CA PHE A 117 -10.73 -5.12 12.22
C PHE A 117 -10.65 -4.09 11.09
N VAL A 118 -11.29 -4.39 9.96
CA VAL A 118 -11.27 -3.58 8.74
C VAL A 118 -12.16 -2.34 8.85
N GLY A 119 -13.46 -2.53 9.09
CA GLY A 119 -14.46 -1.46 9.03
C GLY A 119 -15.22 -1.21 10.33
N GLY A 120 -14.89 -1.93 11.39
CA GLY A 120 -15.46 -1.73 12.72
C GLY A 120 -16.82 -2.39 12.91
N THR A 121 -17.57 -1.90 13.89
CA THR A 121 -18.88 -2.45 14.28
C THR A 121 -20.02 -1.56 13.83
N VAL A 122 -21.14 -2.18 13.48
CA VAL A 122 -22.40 -1.49 13.16
C VAL A 122 -23.52 -2.02 14.05
N ASN A 123 -24.52 -1.18 14.31
CA ASN A 123 -25.73 -1.60 15.01
C ASN A 123 -26.72 -2.31 14.06
N GLU A 124 -27.86 -2.76 14.59
CA GLU A 124 -28.93 -3.42 13.81
C GLU A 124 -29.51 -2.54 12.69
N ALA A 125 -29.45 -1.22 12.82
CA ALA A 125 -29.86 -0.26 11.80
C ALA A 125 -28.78 -0.04 10.71
N GLY A 126 -27.63 -0.70 10.83
CA GLY A 126 -26.49 -0.53 9.93
C GLY A 126 -25.66 0.73 10.18
N GLU A 127 -25.90 1.42 11.29
CA GLU A 127 -25.14 2.61 11.68
C GLU A 127 -23.85 2.20 12.38
N LEU A 128 -22.76 2.86 11.99
CA LEU A 128 -21.44 2.63 12.55
C LEU A 128 -21.35 3.05 14.02
N GLN A 129 -20.93 2.12 14.88
CA GLN A 129 -20.68 2.37 16.30
C GLN A 129 -19.20 2.62 16.58
N GLU A 130 -18.32 1.75 16.07
CA GLU A 130 -16.87 1.91 16.20
C GLU A 130 -16.21 1.77 14.83
N ILE A 131 -15.15 2.53 14.57
CA ILE A 131 -14.30 2.35 13.38
C ILE A 131 -13.30 1.22 13.59
N GLY A 132 -13.06 0.47 12.51
CA GLY A 132 -12.05 -0.59 12.50
C GLY A 132 -10.64 -0.04 12.69
N LEU A 133 -9.74 -0.88 13.17
CA LEU A 133 -8.34 -0.53 13.35
C LEU A 133 -7.69 -0.12 12.03
N TRP A 134 -7.95 -0.86 10.95
CA TRP A 134 -7.43 -0.52 9.63
C TRP A 134 -7.87 0.88 9.19
N GLU A 135 -9.16 1.22 9.37
CA GLU A 135 -9.64 2.58 9.09
C GLU A 135 -8.97 3.66 9.98
N LYS A 136 -8.67 3.36 11.25
CA LYS A 136 -7.96 4.29 12.14
C LYS A 136 -6.56 4.63 11.60
N GLU A 137 -5.85 3.64 11.04
CA GLU A 137 -4.52 3.82 10.45
C GLU A 137 -4.60 4.62 9.13
N GLU A 138 -5.43 4.17 8.20
CA GLU A 138 -5.60 4.76 6.87
C GLU A 138 -6.05 6.22 6.88
N ARG A 139 -6.83 6.64 7.89
CA ARG A 139 -7.24 8.04 8.08
C ARG A 139 -6.07 9.02 8.26
N GLN A 140 -4.88 8.53 8.59
CA GLN A 140 -3.69 9.38 8.73
C GLN A 140 -3.07 9.72 7.38
N HIS A 141 -3.32 8.92 6.33
CA HIS A 141 -2.59 9.02 5.07
C HIS A 141 -2.96 10.26 4.27
N THR A 142 -4.26 10.50 4.05
CA THR A 142 -4.73 11.68 3.30
C THR A 142 -4.25 12.99 3.96
N PRO A 143 -4.41 13.20 5.29
CA PRO A 143 -3.86 14.38 5.96
C PRO A 143 -2.33 14.52 5.83
N ALA A 144 -1.58 13.42 5.92
CA ALA A 144 -0.13 13.45 5.77
C ALA A 144 0.28 13.89 4.35
N LEU A 145 -0.33 13.32 3.32
CA LEU A 145 -0.09 13.69 1.92
C LEU A 145 -0.48 15.14 1.62
N MET A 146 -1.62 15.61 2.15
CA MET A 146 -2.03 17.02 2.04
C MET A 146 -1.01 17.95 2.69
N LYS A 147 -0.48 17.56 3.87
CA LYS A 147 0.51 18.35 4.58
C LYS A 147 1.86 18.38 3.85
N ILE A 148 2.31 17.27 3.27
CA ILE A 148 3.48 17.26 2.36
C ILE A 148 3.25 18.25 1.22
N TYR A 149 2.11 18.16 0.54
CA TYR A 149 1.80 19.03 -0.59
C TYR A 149 1.88 20.50 -0.18
N THR A 150 1.21 20.88 0.90
CA THR A 150 1.23 22.26 1.41
C THR A 150 2.61 22.72 1.85
N GLN A 151 3.45 21.86 2.43
CA GLN A 151 4.83 22.22 2.79
C GLN A 151 5.70 22.49 1.55
N LEU A 152 5.49 21.72 0.48
CA LEU A 152 6.25 21.90 -0.75
C LEU A 152 5.76 23.13 -1.53
N THR A 153 4.46 23.29 -1.71
CA THR A 153 3.90 24.31 -2.62
C THR A 153 3.50 25.61 -1.93
N GLY A 154 3.28 25.59 -0.61
CA GLY A 154 2.60 26.67 0.11
C GLY A 154 1.08 26.70 -0.11
N GLU A 155 0.54 25.82 -0.96
CA GLU A 155 -0.87 25.81 -1.35
C GLU A 155 -1.66 24.75 -0.58
N LYS A 156 -2.93 25.07 -0.29
CA LYS A 156 -3.88 24.09 0.24
C LYS A 156 -4.51 23.32 -0.91
N ILE A 157 -4.72 22.02 -0.70
CA ILE A 157 -5.39 21.15 -1.66
C ILE A 157 -6.55 20.41 -1.00
N THR A 158 -7.59 20.10 -1.79
CA THR A 158 -8.69 19.22 -1.38
C THR A 158 -8.70 18.01 -2.31
N PRO A 159 -8.59 16.78 -1.77
CA PRO A 159 -8.66 15.57 -2.58
C PRO A 159 -9.98 15.45 -3.33
N LYS A 160 -9.94 14.91 -4.55
CA LYS A 160 -11.14 14.61 -5.32
C LYS A 160 -11.69 13.26 -4.88
N HIS A 161 -12.81 13.27 -4.17
CA HIS A 161 -13.47 12.04 -3.75
C HIS A 161 -13.92 11.22 -4.96
N ARG A 162 -13.39 10.00 -5.05
CA ARG A 162 -13.84 9.01 -6.02
C ARG A 162 -15.11 8.34 -5.52
N ILE A 163 -16.01 8.02 -6.45
CA ILE A 163 -17.18 7.20 -6.14
C ILE A 163 -16.70 5.81 -5.74
N VAL A 164 -16.95 5.44 -4.48
CA VAL A 164 -16.68 4.10 -3.99
C VAL A 164 -17.70 3.15 -4.54
N ARG A 165 -17.22 2.01 -5.01
CA ARG A 165 -18.08 0.91 -5.40
C ARG A 165 -18.53 0.21 -4.11
N GLY A 166 -19.84 0.25 -3.86
CA GLY A 166 -20.43 -0.46 -2.73
C GLY A 166 -20.32 -1.98 -2.86
N TYR A 167 -20.68 -2.68 -1.78
CA TYR A 167 -20.86 -4.13 -1.77
C TYR A 167 -21.89 -4.55 -2.81
N ILE A 168 -21.53 -5.55 -3.62
CA ILE A 168 -22.42 -6.17 -4.60
C ILE A 168 -22.41 -7.66 -4.29
N PRO A 169 -23.41 -8.17 -3.55
CA PRO A 169 -23.53 -9.59 -3.25
C PRO A 169 -23.94 -10.37 -4.51
N THR A 170 -23.43 -11.59 -4.60
CA THR A 170 -23.96 -12.67 -5.43
C THR A 170 -24.45 -13.81 -4.54
N ASP A 171 -24.94 -14.89 -5.14
CA ASP A 171 -25.36 -16.10 -4.42
C ASP A 171 -24.18 -16.91 -3.85
N ASP A 172 -22.92 -16.49 -4.13
CA ASP A 172 -21.70 -17.11 -3.60
C ASP A 172 -20.85 -16.11 -2.80
N PRO A 173 -21.13 -15.94 -1.49
CA PRO A 173 -20.37 -15.05 -0.62
C PRO A 173 -18.87 -15.38 -0.51
N HIS A 174 -18.47 -16.64 -0.73
CA HIS A 174 -17.07 -17.04 -0.68
C HIS A 174 -16.31 -16.55 -1.90
N GLU A 175 -16.84 -16.74 -3.11
CA GLU A 175 -16.24 -16.22 -4.34
C GLU A 175 -16.25 -14.68 -4.38
N ASP A 176 -17.31 -14.07 -3.87
CA ASP A 176 -17.40 -12.62 -3.67
C ASP A 176 -16.25 -12.09 -2.79
N LEU A 177 -16.06 -12.69 -1.62
CA LEU A 177 -14.98 -12.34 -0.71
C LEU A 177 -13.60 -12.60 -1.33
N TYR A 178 -13.41 -13.72 -2.01
CA TYR A 178 -12.15 -14.04 -2.69
C TYR A 178 -11.77 -12.95 -3.70
N ARG A 179 -12.70 -12.55 -4.57
CA ARG A 179 -12.46 -11.51 -5.58
C ARG A 179 -12.21 -10.14 -4.96
N HIS A 180 -12.96 -9.80 -3.92
CA HIS A 180 -12.76 -8.54 -3.18
C HIS A 180 -11.39 -8.52 -2.48
N GLY A 181 -11.02 -9.62 -1.81
CA GLY A 181 -9.73 -9.80 -1.15
C GLY A 181 -8.56 -9.65 -2.12
N LEU A 182 -8.63 -10.28 -3.30
CA LEU A 182 -7.63 -10.09 -4.36
C LEU A 182 -7.48 -8.63 -4.79
N HIS A 183 -8.59 -7.89 -4.87
CA HIS A 183 -8.54 -6.47 -5.20
C HIS A 183 -7.90 -5.65 -4.07
N ARG A 184 -8.17 -5.95 -2.79
CA ARG A 184 -7.50 -5.29 -1.66
C ARG A 184 -6.00 -5.54 -1.68
N VAL A 185 -5.58 -6.80 -1.80
CA VAL A 185 -4.16 -7.18 -1.92
C VAL A 185 -3.48 -6.41 -3.06
N ALA A 186 -4.12 -6.33 -4.23
CA ALA A 186 -3.57 -5.58 -5.36
C ALA A 186 -3.49 -4.06 -5.11
N THR A 187 -4.39 -3.50 -4.30
CA THR A 187 -4.40 -2.08 -3.94
C THR A 187 -3.27 -1.77 -2.97
N GLU A 188 -3.14 -2.52 -1.88
CA GLU A 188 -2.09 -2.26 -0.88
C GLU A 188 -0.70 -2.54 -1.45
N TYR A 189 -0.57 -3.55 -2.32
CA TYR A 189 0.66 -3.81 -3.07
C TYR A 189 1.04 -2.64 -3.97
N GLY A 190 0.04 -2.05 -4.65
CA GLY A 190 0.23 -0.87 -5.48
C GLY A 190 0.74 0.33 -4.68
N ALA A 191 0.09 0.61 -3.54
CA ALA A 191 0.46 1.70 -2.63
C ALA A 191 1.83 1.45 -1.98
N THR A 192 2.11 0.24 -1.50
CA THR A 192 3.42 -0.19 -1.01
C THR A 192 4.53 0.12 -2.02
N CYS A 193 4.37 -0.31 -3.27
CA CYS A 193 5.37 -0.07 -4.31
C CYS A 193 5.50 1.42 -4.63
N LEU A 194 4.39 2.16 -4.63
CA LEU A 194 4.42 3.61 -4.89
C LEU A 194 5.18 4.35 -3.79
N TYR A 195 4.92 4.07 -2.52
CA TYR A 195 5.59 4.75 -1.42
C TYR A 195 7.06 4.35 -1.32
N LEU A 196 7.43 3.08 -1.53
CA LEU A 196 8.83 2.66 -1.63
C LEU A 196 9.56 3.37 -2.80
N TRP A 197 8.87 3.54 -3.93
CA TRP A 197 9.42 4.29 -5.07
C TRP A 197 9.61 5.77 -4.75
N LEU A 198 8.64 6.41 -4.09
CA LEU A 198 8.76 7.80 -3.63
C LEU A 198 9.87 7.96 -2.59
N MET A 199 10.06 7.00 -1.69
CA MET A 199 11.18 6.99 -0.72
C MET A 199 12.53 6.96 -1.44
N ALA A 200 12.69 6.17 -2.50
CA ALA A 200 13.93 6.15 -3.28
C ALA A 200 14.23 7.50 -3.95
N HIS A 201 13.19 8.28 -4.24
CA HIS A 201 13.23 9.60 -4.86
C HIS A 201 13.12 10.77 -3.87
N THR A 202 13.27 10.51 -2.58
CA THR A 202 13.24 11.53 -1.53
C THR A 202 14.35 11.34 -0.51
N THR A 203 14.59 12.37 0.30
CA THR A 203 15.54 12.38 1.43
C THR A 203 14.96 13.13 2.64
N GLY A 204 15.63 13.04 3.80
CA GLY A 204 15.30 13.82 4.99
C GLY A 204 13.87 13.65 5.50
N ALA A 205 13.29 14.71 6.06
CA ALA A 205 11.96 14.69 6.66
C ALA A 205 10.83 14.30 5.68
N LEU A 206 11.00 14.59 4.39
CA LEU A 206 10.05 14.14 3.37
C LEU A 206 10.06 12.60 3.22
N GLN A 207 11.26 12.02 3.21
CA GLN A 207 11.42 10.57 3.17
C GLN A 207 10.88 9.91 4.45
N ASP A 208 11.03 10.57 5.59
CA ASP A 208 10.50 10.09 6.87
C ASP A 208 8.97 9.94 6.87
N VAL A 209 8.22 10.85 6.24
CA VAL A 209 6.76 10.71 6.14
C VAL A 209 6.39 9.54 5.21
N LEU A 210 7.08 9.43 4.08
CA LEU A 210 6.84 8.35 3.11
C LEU A 210 7.19 6.98 3.69
N GLU A 211 8.16 6.91 4.60
CA GLU A 211 8.46 5.69 5.35
C GLU A 211 7.27 5.24 6.20
N GLU A 212 6.63 6.16 6.92
CA GLU A 212 5.49 5.82 7.78
C GLU A 212 4.27 5.36 6.97
N LEU A 213 4.01 6.01 5.82
CA LEU A 213 3.02 5.55 4.84
C LEU A 213 3.36 4.14 4.32
N ALA A 214 4.60 3.92 3.88
CA ALA A 214 5.04 2.62 3.38
C ALA A 214 4.93 1.51 4.43
N LYS A 215 5.25 1.79 5.70
CA LYS A 215 5.09 0.82 6.80
C LYS A 215 3.64 0.39 6.98
N ASP A 216 2.70 1.33 6.89
CA ASP A 216 1.26 1.04 7.00
C ASP A 216 0.81 0.18 5.82
N GLU A 217 1.15 0.57 4.60
CA GLU A 217 0.76 -0.22 3.41
C GLU A 217 1.33 -1.63 3.42
N ILE A 218 2.59 -1.79 3.83
CA ILE A 218 3.21 -3.12 3.92
C ILE A 218 2.50 -3.94 4.99
N ASN A 219 2.13 -3.34 6.12
CA ASN A 219 1.34 -3.97 7.17
C ASN A 219 -0.02 -4.44 6.65
N HIS A 220 -0.76 -3.58 5.96
CA HIS A 220 -2.08 -3.90 5.40
C HIS A 220 -1.98 -4.96 4.32
N MET A 221 -1.06 -4.80 3.36
CA MET A 221 -0.79 -5.78 2.30
C MET A 221 -0.50 -7.16 2.89
N THR A 222 0.40 -7.24 3.87
CA THR A 222 0.80 -8.49 4.51
C THR A 222 -0.40 -9.18 5.16
N LYS A 223 -1.22 -8.42 5.89
CA LYS A 223 -2.40 -8.93 6.60
C LYS A 223 -3.45 -9.46 5.64
N PHE A 224 -3.81 -8.69 4.61
CA PHE A 224 -4.75 -9.14 3.59
C PHE A 224 -4.21 -10.34 2.79
N TRP A 225 -2.91 -10.35 2.48
CA TRP A 225 -2.28 -11.46 1.76
C TRP A 225 -2.32 -12.75 2.58
N GLY A 226 -1.77 -12.75 3.80
CA GLY A 226 -1.69 -13.94 4.64
C GLY A 226 -3.08 -14.46 5.04
N PHE A 227 -4.01 -13.56 5.39
CA PHE A 227 -5.41 -13.91 5.64
C PHE A 227 -6.07 -14.52 4.39
N GLY A 228 -5.81 -13.97 3.21
CA GLY A 228 -6.32 -14.51 1.95
C GLY A 228 -5.80 -15.91 1.63
N VAL A 229 -4.50 -16.17 1.85
CA VAL A 229 -3.91 -17.51 1.68
C VAL A 229 -4.54 -18.52 2.64
N TRP A 230 -4.77 -18.14 3.89
CA TRP A 230 -5.41 -19.01 4.88
C TRP A 230 -6.88 -19.30 4.53
N THR A 231 -7.63 -18.27 4.12
CA THR A 231 -9.06 -18.39 3.81
C THR A 231 -9.30 -19.19 2.52
N PHE A 232 -8.36 -19.11 1.56
CA PHE A 232 -8.50 -19.70 0.24
C PHE A 232 -7.26 -20.56 -0.14
N PRO A 233 -7.00 -21.68 0.57
CA PRO A 233 -5.79 -22.48 0.42
C PRO A 233 -5.67 -23.17 -0.95
N ASP A 234 -6.81 -23.49 -1.58
CA ASP A 234 -6.88 -24.12 -2.91
C ASP A 234 -6.68 -23.12 -4.08
N THR A 235 -6.20 -21.92 -3.78
CA THR A 235 -5.88 -20.92 -4.79
C THR A 235 -4.40 -20.97 -5.13
N GLY A 236 -4.02 -21.95 -5.95
CA GLY A 236 -2.69 -21.95 -6.56
C GLY A 236 -2.44 -20.64 -7.32
N LEU A 237 -1.18 -20.22 -7.45
CA LEU A 237 -0.77 -18.99 -8.14
C LEU A 237 -1.40 -18.82 -9.53
N ILE A 238 -1.65 -19.93 -10.23
CA ILE A 238 -2.37 -19.95 -11.51
C ILE A 238 -3.79 -19.43 -11.33
N ARG A 239 -4.53 -19.82 -10.29
CA ARG A 239 -5.88 -19.31 -10.02
C ARG A 239 -5.85 -17.83 -9.60
N ILE A 240 -4.86 -17.39 -8.82
CA ILE A 240 -4.70 -15.97 -8.47
C ILE A 240 -4.45 -15.12 -9.73
N THR A 241 -3.44 -15.46 -10.52
CA THR A 241 -3.12 -14.78 -11.78
C THR A 241 -4.26 -14.87 -12.78
N THR A 242 -4.88 -16.04 -12.91
CA THR A 242 -6.02 -16.27 -13.80
C THR A 242 -7.23 -15.47 -13.35
N THR A 243 -7.58 -15.37 -12.06
CA THR A 243 -8.71 -14.56 -11.58
C THR A 243 -8.43 -13.07 -11.77
N LEU A 244 -7.19 -12.63 -11.58
CA LEU A 244 -6.76 -11.25 -11.87
C LEU A 244 -6.82 -10.91 -13.37
N ILE A 245 -6.76 -11.91 -14.27
CA ILE A 245 -6.78 -11.77 -15.74
C ILE A 245 -8.16 -12.07 -16.38
N LYS A 246 -8.90 -13.09 -15.90
CA LYS A 246 -10.11 -13.72 -16.49
C LYS A 246 -11.43 -13.24 -15.91
N THR A 247 -11.51 -12.12 -15.21
CA THR A 247 -12.76 -11.43 -14.85
C THR A 247 -13.49 -10.90 -16.11
N ARG A 248 -13.98 -11.85 -16.93
CA ARG A 248 -14.54 -11.67 -18.27
C ARG A 248 -15.87 -12.43 -18.43
N SER A 249 -16.64 -12.56 -17.34
CA SER A 249 -18.00 -13.13 -17.38
C SER A 249 -19.03 -12.07 -17.75
N GLN A 250 -19.95 -12.43 -18.64
CA GLN A 250 -20.80 -11.55 -19.46
C GLN A 250 -21.86 -10.72 -18.70
N ASN A 251 -22.04 -10.89 -17.39
CA ASN A 251 -23.02 -10.11 -16.60
C ASN A 251 -22.38 -9.25 -15.49
N TYR A 252 -21.05 -9.11 -15.48
CA TYR A 252 -20.35 -8.35 -14.45
C TYR A 252 -19.24 -7.49 -15.07
N GLU A 253 -19.54 -6.23 -15.36
CA GLU A 253 -18.54 -5.25 -15.82
C GLU A 253 -17.52 -4.94 -14.70
N ARG A 254 -16.52 -5.77 -14.41
CA ARG A 254 -15.52 -5.42 -13.37
C ARG A 254 -14.19 -6.20 -13.32
N ASN A 255 -13.11 -5.41 -13.30
CA ASN A 255 -11.82 -5.59 -12.61
C ASN A 255 -10.80 -6.62 -13.12
N ASN A 256 -9.90 -6.21 -14.02
CA ASN A 256 -8.60 -6.86 -14.24
C ASN A 256 -7.50 -6.04 -13.52
N LEU A 257 -6.52 -6.70 -12.90
CA LEU A 257 -5.31 -6.07 -12.32
C LEU A 257 -4.65 -5.08 -13.28
N MET A 258 -4.55 -5.42 -14.56
CA MET A 258 -4.05 -4.54 -15.62
C MET A 258 -4.83 -3.24 -15.74
N ARG A 259 -6.16 -3.27 -15.52
CA ARG A 259 -6.98 -2.05 -15.52
C ARG A 259 -6.81 -1.26 -14.23
N THR A 260 -6.66 -1.91 -13.07
CA THR A 260 -6.34 -1.22 -11.80
C THR A 260 -4.98 -0.55 -11.88
N LEU A 261 -3.94 -1.28 -12.33
CA LEU A 261 -2.61 -0.76 -12.60
C LEU A 261 -2.66 0.36 -13.64
N ARG A 262 -3.29 0.17 -14.80
CA ARG A 262 -3.43 1.22 -15.83
C ARG A 262 -4.18 2.46 -15.31
N ARG A 263 -5.22 2.28 -14.50
CA ARG A 263 -5.95 3.38 -13.85
C ARG A 263 -5.08 4.11 -12.85
N MET A 264 -4.30 3.38 -12.05
CA MET A 264 -3.31 3.95 -11.13
C MET A 264 -2.28 4.73 -11.93
N MET A 265 -1.70 4.16 -12.98
CA MET A 265 -0.75 4.85 -13.88
C MET A 265 -1.33 6.14 -14.48
N ASN A 266 -2.59 6.10 -14.93
CA ASN A 266 -3.27 7.31 -15.43
C ASN A 266 -3.46 8.36 -14.33
N THR A 267 -3.80 7.93 -13.12
CA THR A 267 -3.95 8.81 -11.94
C THR A 267 -2.62 9.48 -11.58
N LEU A 268 -1.51 8.80 -11.82
CA LEU A 268 -0.14 9.27 -11.56
C LEU A 268 0.45 10.14 -12.69
N ASN A 269 -0.33 10.51 -13.71
CA ASN A 269 0.13 11.25 -14.89
C ASN A 269 1.32 10.57 -15.61
N TRP A 270 1.27 9.24 -15.75
CA TRP A 270 2.34 8.40 -16.30
C TRP A 270 2.95 8.89 -17.62
N ASN A 271 2.16 9.52 -18.49
CA ASN A 271 2.64 10.00 -19.79
C ASN A 271 3.68 11.10 -19.64
N ALA A 272 3.63 11.90 -18.58
CA ALA A 272 4.60 12.96 -18.30
C ALA A 272 5.93 12.44 -17.74
N TRP A 273 6.04 11.15 -17.40
CA TRP A 273 7.22 10.59 -16.75
C TRP A 273 8.33 10.28 -17.74
N THR A 274 9.57 10.45 -17.27
CA THR A 274 10.76 10.01 -18.01
C THR A 274 10.79 8.48 -18.15
N PRO A 275 11.43 7.93 -19.19
CA PRO A 275 11.61 6.48 -19.32
C PRO A 275 12.28 5.84 -18.08
N THR A 276 13.23 6.55 -17.47
CA THR A 276 13.94 6.13 -16.25
C THR A 276 12.99 5.97 -15.06
N ASN A 277 12.08 6.92 -14.84
CA ASN A 277 11.09 6.85 -13.75
C ASN A 277 10.09 5.71 -13.98
N LYS A 278 9.69 5.50 -15.24
CA LYS A 278 8.84 4.37 -15.62
C LYS A 278 9.54 3.03 -15.35
N ALA A 279 10.80 2.91 -15.76
CA ALA A 279 11.60 1.69 -15.58
C ALA A 279 11.83 1.39 -14.09
N THR A 280 12.18 2.38 -13.28
CA THR A 280 12.41 2.20 -11.84
C THR A 280 11.12 1.84 -11.07
N LEU A 281 9.96 2.39 -11.45
CA LEU A 281 8.69 1.95 -10.87
C LEU A 281 8.34 0.51 -11.26
N LEU A 282 8.51 0.14 -12.53
CA LEU A 282 8.31 -1.25 -12.98
C LEU A 282 9.27 -2.23 -12.28
N PHE A 283 10.52 -1.80 -12.06
CA PHE A 283 11.49 -2.54 -11.26
C PHE A 283 11.00 -2.70 -9.82
N THR A 284 10.47 -1.63 -9.21
CA THR A 284 9.92 -1.66 -7.84
C THR A 284 8.82 -2.69 -7.71
N PHE A 285 7.85 -2.72 -8.65
CA PHE A 285 6.82 -3.75 -8.68
C PHE A 285 7.44 -5.15 -8.77
N THR A 286 8.27 -5.37 -9.80
CA THR A 286 8.83 -6.70 -10.07
C THR A 286 9.65 -7.24 -8.89
N TYR A 287 10.51 -6.41 -8.30
CA TYR A 287 11.39 -6.82 -7.21
C TYR A 287 10.62 -7.03 -5.90
N THR A 288 9.65 -6.15 -5.59
CA THR A 288 8.76 -6.33 -4.43
C THR A 288 7.97 -7.64 -4.55
N MET A 289 7.42 -7.92 -5.73
CA MET A 289 6.70 -9.17 -5.98
C MET A 289 7.61 -10.40 -5.82
N GLN A 290 8.87 -10.34 -6.25
CA GLN A 290 9.83 -11.42 -6.00
C GLN A 290 10.04 -11.70 -4.50
N ARG A 291 10.16 -10.65 -3.67
CA ARG A 291 10.24 -10.79 -2.21
C ARG A 291 8.97 -11.43 -1.65
N LEU A 292 7.80 -10.96 -2.08
CA LEU A 292 6.50 -11.49 -1.65
C LEU A 292 6.31 -12.94 -2.07
N TRP A 293 6.78 -13.36 -3.25
CA TRP A 293 6.73 -14.76 -3.66
C TRP A 293 7.58 -15.66 -2.77
N LYS A 294 8.79 -15.22 -2.42
CA LYS A 294 9.64 -15.97 -1.50
C LYS A 294 8.96 -16.14 -0.14
N TRP A 295 8.38 -15.07 0.40
CA TRP A 295 7.64 -15.11 1.66
C TRP A 295 6.34 -15.93 1.57
N HIS A 296 5.58 -15.83 0.48
CA HIS A 296 4.37 -16.63 0.26
C HIS A 296 4.66 -18.13 0.35
N ASN A 297 5.81 -18.58 -0.19
CA ASN A 297 6.22 -19.98 -0.13
C ASN A 297 6.55 -20.47 1.29
N SER A 298 6.73 -19.58 2.28
CA SER A 298 6.88 -19.97 3.68
C SER A 298 5.56 -20.02 4.45
N LEU A 299 4.43 -19.62 3.86
CA LEU A 299 3.11 -19.62 4.50
C LEU A 299 2.44 -21.00 4.38
N THR A 300 2.91 -21.97 5.16
CA THR A 300 2.34 -23.33 5.12
C THR A 300 0.92 -23.37 5.70
N PRO A 301 0.08 -24.33 5.28
CA PRO A 301 -1.26 -24.50 5.87
C PRO A 301 -1.22 -24.68 7.39
N GLU A 302 -0.26 -25.44 7.92
CA GLU A 302 -0.11 -25.66 9.36
C GLU A 302 0.22 -24.36 10.10
N TYR A 303 1.15 -23.58 9.56
CA TYR A 303 1.53 -22.28 10.12
C TYR A 303 0.32 -21.33 10.18
N LEU A 304 -0.40 -21.19 9.07
CA LEU A 304 -1.57 -20.30 8.99
C LEU A 304 -2.74 -20.80 9.84
N HIS A 305 -2.95 -22.11 9.93
CA HIS A 305 -3.97 -22.70 10.80
C HIS A 305 -3.67 -22.40 12.27
N ASN A 306 -2.42 -22.57 12.72
CA ASN A 306 -2.00 -22.20 14.07
C ASN A 306 -2.22 -20.72 14.38
N LEU A 307 -2.14 -19.86 13.35
CA LEU A 307 -2.30 -18.43 13.52
C LEU A 307 -3.77 -17.98 13.59
N PHE A 308 -4.66 -18.58 12.80
CA PHE A 308 -6.02 -18.07 12.59
C PHE A 308 -7.15 -19.00 13.05
N ALA A 309 -6.88 -20.27 13.36
CA ALA A 309 -7.91 -21.22 13.79
C ALA A 309 -8.22 -21.20 15.31
N SER A 310 -7.70 -20.19 16.02
CA SER A 310 -7.87 -20.00 17.48
C SER A 310 -9.11 -19.20 17.81
#